data_AF-T1CBN4-F1
#
_entry.id   AF-T1CBN4-F1
#
_cell.length_a   1.000
_cell.length_b   1.000
_cell.length_c   1.000
_cell.angle_alpha   90.00
_cell.angle_beta   90.00
_cell.angle_gamma   90.00
#
_symmetry.space_group_name_H-M   'P 1'
#
loop_
_entity.id
_entity.type
_entity.pdbx_description
1 polymer ?
#
loop_
_entity_poly.entity_id
_entity_poly.type
_entity_poly.pdbx_seq_one_letter_code
_entity_poly.pdbx_strand_id
1 'polypeptide(L)'
;MLVGGANSPVRSFRAAGGSPVFFAGGDGAYLLDVDGRRYLDLVSSWGANLLGNAPSGVVAAVRRAAVRDLTFGARDLLRVEGALRATLRAARKEMRR
;
A
#
# COMPACT_ATOMS: atom_id res chain seq x y z
N MET A 1 -20.08 -14.35 0.90
CA MET A 1 -20.43 -13.02 0.35
C MET A 1 -20.06 -11.95 1.37
N LEU A 2 -19.63 -10.77 0.92
CA LEU A 2 -19.32 -9.64 1.80
C LEU A 2 -20.59 -8.84 2.08
N VAL A 3 -20.83 -8.47 3.34
CA VAL A 3 -21.95 -7.59 3.71
C VAL A 3 -21.75 -6.23 3.06
N GLY A 4 -22.69 -5.80 2.21
CA GLY A 4 -22.58 -4.55 1.46
C GLY A 4 -21.60 -4.58 0.27
N GLY A 5 -21.15 -5.78 -0.15
CA GLY A 5 -20.37 -5.97 -1.38
C GLY A 5 -18.90 -5.56 -1.30
N ALA A 6 -18.40 -5.15 -0.13
CA ALA A 6 -17.02 -4.67 0.03
C ALA A 6 -16.39 -5.05 1.38
N ASN A 7 -15.06 -5.20 1.39
CA ASN A 7 -14.26 -5.45 2.61
C ASN A 7 -14.09 -4.21 3.51
N SER A 8 -14.59 -3.05 3.09
CA SER A 8 -14.57 -1.80 3.85
C SER A 8 -15.76 -0.93 3.42
N PRO A 9 -16.51 -0.29 4.35
CA PRO A 9 -17.75 0.43 4.02
C PRO A 9 -17.57 1.53 2.97
N VAL A 10 -16.46 2.27 3.00
CA VAL A 10 -16.19 3.38 2.07
C VAL A 10 -16.12 2.90 0.60
N ARG A 11 -15.78 1.62 0.39
CA ARG A 11 -15.70 1.01 -0.94
C ARG A 11 -17.05 0.56 -1.49
N SER A 12 -18.13 0.65 -0.69
CA SER A 12 -19.49 0.34 -1.16
C SER A 12 -20.16 1.49 -1.91
N PHE A 13 -19.53 2.67 -1.98
CA PHE A 13 -20.00 3.86 -2.69
C PHE A 13 -21.36 4.41 -2.22
N ARG A 14 -21.90 3.91 -1.10
CA ARG A 14 -23.19 4.37 -0.54
C ARG A 14 -23.29 5.89 -0.33
N ALA A 15 -22.21 6.53 0.09
CA ALA A 15 -22.17 7.97 0.33
C ALA A 15 -21.90 8.80 -0.94
N ALA A 16 -21.20 8.22 -1.93
CA ALA A 16 -20.85 8.91 -3.17
C ALA A 16 -21.94 8.78 -4.25
N GLY A 17 -22.83 7.80 -4.12
CA GLY A 17 -23.76 7.41 -5.17
C GLY A 17 -23.09 6.56 -6.26
N GLY A 18 -23.91 5.89 -7.07
CA GLY A 18 -23.45 5.01 -8.14
C GLY A 18 -23.01 3.62 -7.68
N SER A 19 -22.26 2.93 -8.55
CA SER A 19 -21.79 1.56 -8.32
C SER A 19 -20.29 1.55 -8.01
N PRO A 20 -19.82 0.67 -7.10
CA PRO A 20 -18.40 0.48 -6.87
C PRO A 20 -17.64 0.14 -8.15
N VAL A 21 -16.49 0.79 -8.34
CA VAL A 21 -15.57 0.51 -9.45
C VAL A 21 -14.62 -0.61 -9.05
N PHE A 22 -14.45 -1.60 -9.93
CA PHE A 22 -13.49 -2.69 -9.74
C PHE A 22 -12.22 -2.36 -10.53
N PHE A 23 -11.08 -2.32 -9.82
CA PHE A 23 -9.79 -2.00 -10.41
C PHE A 23 -8.97 -3.27 -10.71
N ALA A 24 -8.38 -3.33 -11.91
CA ALA A 24 -7.50 -4.41 -12.36
C ALA A 24 -6.03 -4.11 -12.07
N GLY A 25 -5.65 -2.84 -11.95
CA GLY A 25 -4.27 -2.45 -11.65
C GLY A 25 -4.07 -0.95 -11.56
N GLY A 26 -2.81 -0.54 -11.43
CA GLY A 26 -2.41 0.86 -11.42
C GLY A 26 -0.91 1.03 -11.65
N ASP A 27 -0.54 2.19 -12.17
CA ASP A 27 0.84 2.59 -12.44
C ASP A 27 0.99 4.10 -12.25
N GLY A 28 1.96 4.49 -11.42
CA GLY A 28 2.19 5.88 -11.04
C GLY A 28 0.92 6.53 -10.47
N ALA A 29 0.51 7.66 -11.04
CA ALA A 29 -0.66 8.40 -10.60
C ALA A 29 -2.00 7.84 -11.13
N TYR A 30 -2.03 6.65 -11.75
CA TYR A 30 -3.21 6.15 -12.44
C TYR A 30 -3.68 4.78 -11.96
N LEU A 31 -5.00 4.57 -12.01
CA LEU A 31 -5.66 3.28 -11.86
C LEU A 31 -6.33 2.87 -13.18
N LEU A 32 -6.42 1.55 -13.39
CA LEU A 32 -7.10 0.92 -14.52
C LEU A 32 -8.24 0.06 -13.99
N ASP A 33 -9.47 0.32 -14.42
CA ASP A 33 -10.61 -0.53 -14.09
C ASP A 33 -10.65 -1.82 -14.93
N VAL A 34 -11.53 -2.76 -14.56
CA VAL A 34 -11.72 -4.03 -15.28
C VAL A 34 -12.30 -3.86 -16.69
N ASP A 35 -12.90 -2.70 -16.99
CA ASP A 35 -13.42 -2.34 -18.31
C ASP A 35 -12.37 -1.63 -19.19
N GLY A 36 -11.15 -1.42 -18.68
CA GLY A 36 -10.05 -0.76 -19.37
C GLY A 36 -10.07 0.77 -19.29
N ARG A 37 -10.91 1.39 -18.46
CA ARG A 37 -10.90 2.83 -18.24
C ARG A 37 -9.78 3.23 -17.28
N ARG A 38 -9.10 4.33 -17.61
CA ARG A 38 -7.99 4.88 -16.85
C ARG A 38 -8.42 6.10 -16.05
N TYR A 39 -8.05 6.14 -14.78
CA TYR A 39 -8.42 7.18 -13.82
C TYR A 39 -7.18 7.84 -13.23
N LEU A 40 -7.20 9.16 -13.06
CA LEU A 40 -6.24 9.84 -12.19
C LEU A 40 -6.56 9.50 -10.74
N ASP A 41 -5.63 8.90 -10.02
CA ASP A 41 -5.82 8.40 -8.67
C ASP A 41 -5.58 9.50 -7.62
N LEU A 42 -6.65 10.18 -7.26
CA LEU A 42 -6.65 11.18 -6.18
C LEU A 42 -6.95 10.57 -4.81
N VAL A 43 -7.33 9.29 -4.75
CA VAL A 43 -7.56 8.57 -3.49
C VAL A 43 -6.24 8.06 -2.92
N SER A 44 -5.34 7.59 -3.80
CA SER A 44 -3.98 7.16 -3.47
C SER A 44 -3.96 6.13 -2.32
N SER A 45 -4.91 5.18 -2.36
CA SER A 45 -5.14 4.22 -1.28
C SER A 45 -5.25 4.89 0.11
N TRP A 46 -5.97 6.00 0.20
CA TRP A 46 -6.16 6.79 1.42
C TRP A 46 -4.84 7.30 2.01
N GLY A 47 -3.87 7.59 1.13
CA GLY A 47 -2.54 8.12 1.48
C GLY A 47 -1.43 7.09 1.55
N ALA A 48 -1.72 5.78 1.43
CA ALA A 48 -0.70 4.74 1.45
C ALA A 48 0.22 4.76 0.21
N ASN A 49 -0.31 5.18 -0.95
CA ASN A 49 0.43 5.17 -2.22
C ASN A 49 1.11 6.51 -2.49
N LEU A 50 1.89 7.01 -1.52
CA LEU A 50 2.60 8.29 -1.63
C LEU A 50 3.51 8.38 -2.87
N LEU A 51 4.15 7.26 -3.25
CA LEU A 51 5.03 7.16 -4.41
C LEU A 51 4.28 6.78 -5.70
N GLY A 52 2.95 6.79 -5.68
CA GLY A 52 2.10 6.25 -6.74
C GLY A 52 1.90 4.75 -6.64
N ASN A 53 1.12 4.22 -7.58
CA ASN A 53 0.83 2.80 -7.75
C ASN A 53 2.03 2.07 -8.37
N ALA A 54 2.32 0.86 -7.87
CA ALA A 54 3.38 -0.02 -8.35
C ALA A 54 4.79 0.62 -8.55
N PRO A 55 5.32 1.42 -7.59
CA PRO A 55 6.62 2.05 -7.75
C PRO A 55 7.73 0.98 -7.82
N SER A 56 8.51 1.01 -8.91
CA SER A 56 9.42 -0.07 -9.30
C SER A 56 10.40 -0.50 -8.21
N GLY A 57 10.95 0.44 -7.44
CA GLY A 57 11.85 0.15 -6.32
C GLY A 57 11.20 -0.62 -5.18
N VAL A 58 9.95 -0.28 -4.83
CA VAL A 58 9.17 -0.96 -3.80
C VAL A 58 8.74 -2.34 -4.29
N VAL A 59 8.23 -2.43 -5.53
CA VAL A 59 7.85 -3.69 -6.15
C VAL A 59 9.02 -4.67 -6.18
N ALA A 60 10.22 -4.20 -6.56
CA ALA A 60 11.42 -5.02 -6.57
C ALA A 60 11.81 -5.48 -5.16
N ALA A 61 11.71 -4.61 -4.15
CA ALA A 61 12.00 -4.97 -2.76
C ALA A 61 11.01 -6.01 -2.22
N VAL A 62 9.71 -5.85 -2.48
CA VAL A 62 8.67 -6.81 -2.11
C VAL A 62 8.89 -8.16 -2.79
N ARG A 63 9.19 -8.17 -4.10
CA ARG A 63 9.50 -9.41 -4.84
C ARG A 63 10.69 -10.16 -4.23
N ARG A 64 11.79 -9.45 -3.93
CA ARG A 64 12.97 -10.06 -3.28
C ARG A 64 12.63 -10.64 -1.91
N ALA A 65 11.82 -9.94 -1.12
CA ALA A 65 11.38 -10.44 0.17
C ALA A 65 10.51 -11.71 0.02
N ALA A 66 9.53 -11.68 -0.89
CA ALA A 66 8.61 -12.78 -1.12
C ALA A 66 9.27 -14.06 -1.65
N VAL A 67 10.34 -13.94 -2.45
CA VAL A 67 11.14 -15.11 -2.88
C VAL A 67 11.87 -15.77 -1.71
N ARG A 68 12.23 -15.00 -0.68
CA ARG A 68 12.89 -15.53 0.51
C ARG A 68 11.92 -16.29 1.40
N ASP A 69 10.83 -15.63 1.81
CA ASP A 69 9.67 -16.19 2.50
C ASP A 69 8.59 -15.10 2.65
N LEU A 70 7.32 -15.47 2.77
CA LEU A 70 6.22 -14.57 3.13
C LEU A 70 6.02 -14.47 4.65
N THR A 71 6.33 -15.53 5.40
CA THR A 71 6.20 -15.56 6.85
C THR A 71 7.14 -16.58 7.48
N PHE A 72 7.95 -16.16 8.44
CA PHE A 72 8.91 -17.05 9.10
C PHE A 72 8.34 -17.74 10.36
N GLY A 73 7.23 -17.25 10.91
CA GLY A 73 6.74 -17.69 12.23
C GLY A 73 7.72 -17.46 13.40
N ALA A 74 8.83 -16.73 13.15
CA ALA A 74 9.94 -16.53 14.07
C ALA A 74 10.55 -15.12 13.86
N ARG A 75 11.53 -14.75 14.70
CA ARG A 75 12.21 -13.45 14.58
C ARG A 75 13.08 -13.41 13.32
N ASP A 76 13.00 -12.31 12.57
CA ASP A 76 13.80 -12.05 11.38
C ASP A 76 14.70 -10.82 11.56
N LEU A 77 15.89 -10.86 10.97
CA LEU A 77 16.88 -9.77 11.07
C LEU A 77 16.45 -8.49 10.35
N LEU A 78 15.62 -8.59 9.31
CA LEU A 78 15.17 -7.41 8.53
C LEU A 78 14.31 -6.49 9.41
N ARG A 79 13.44 -7.07 10.24
CA ARG A 79 12.58 -6.35 11.18
C ARG A 79 13.39 -5.73 12.33
N VAL A 80 14.45 -6.41 12.79
CA VAL A 80 15.39 -5.88 13.79
C VAL A 80 16.16 -4.68 13.25
N GLU A 81 16.68 -4.77 12.02
CA GLU A 81 17.41 -3.66 11.39
C GLU A 81 16.52 -2.44 11.15
N GLY A 82 15.28 -2.65 10.67
CA GLY A 82 14.29 -1.59 10.50
C GLY A 82 13.96 -0.86 11.80
N ALA A 83 13.73 -1.62 12.89
CA ALA A 83 13.48 -1.08 14.22
C ALA A 83 14.70 -0.30 14.76
N LEU A 84 15.90 -0.85 14.64
CA LEU A 84 17.13 -0.19 15.06
C LEU A 84 17.35 1.13 14.32
N ARG A 85 17.16 1.15 12.99
CA ARG A 85 17.26 2.37 12.18
C ARG A 85 16.22 3.43 12.59
N ALA A 86 15.02 3.03 13.00
CA ALA A 86 14.00 3.95 13.50
C ALA A 86 14.42 4.56 14.85
N THR A 87 14.88 3.74 15.79
CA THR A 87 15.38 4.19 17.11
C THR A 87 16.56 5.15 16.98
N LEU A 88 17.54 4.83 16.12
CA LEU A 88 18.70 5.69 15.87
C LEU A 88 18.31 7.04 15.25
N ARG A 89 17.25 7.08 14.43
CA ARG A 89 16.71 8.33 13.86
C ARG A 89 16.00 9.17 14.93
N ALA A 90 15.24 8.54 15.82
CA ALA A 90 14.58 9.23 16.93
C ALA A 90 15.62 9.85 17.89
N ALA A 91 16.61 9.06 18.32
CA ALA A 91 17.68 9.53 19.20
C ALA A 91 18.48 10.70 18.59
N ARG A 92 18.78 10.66 17.29
CA ARG A 92 19.43 11.78 16.58
C ARG A 92 18.61 13.07 16.55
N LYS A 93 17.27 12.96 16.56
CA LYS A 93 16.36 14.12 16.57
C LYS A 93 16.31 14.76 17.95
N GLU A 94 16.41 13.97 19.02
CA GLU A 94 16.52 14.46 20.39
C GLU A 94 17.86 15.12 20.68
N MET A 95 18.99 14.55 20.20
CA MET A 95 20.32 15.15 20.38
C MET A 95 20.56 16.45 19.59
N ARG A 96 19.64 16.81 18.68
CA ARG A 96 19.69 18.05 17.87
C ARG A 96 18.74 19.13 18.38
N ARG A 97 18.07 18.89 19.51
CA ARG A 97 17.25 19.86 20.24
C ARG A 97 18.02 20.33 21.46
#